data_AF-A0A2S1M5N9-F1
#
_entry.id   AF-A0A2S1M5N9-F1
#
_cell.length_a   1.000
_cell.length_b   1.000
_cell.length_c   1.000
_cell.angle_alpha   90.00
_cell.angle_beta   90.00
_cell.angle_gamma   90.00
#
_symmetry.space_group_name_H-M   'P 1'
#
loop_
_entity.id
_entity.type
_entity.pdbx_description
1 polymer ?
#
loop_
_entity_poly.entity_id
_entity_poly.type
_entity_poly.pdbx_seq_one_letter_code
_entity_poly.pdbx_strand_id
1 'polypeptide(L)'
;IVTRCPLELQLKKSLKGTQWSCKISYLGESIDIESPADVEDEVRKAQNCIAGEGNGINDELITLEVVSQDVPDLTLIDLPGITRVALPNQPADIGHQIKTMIKKYIRRQETINLVVVPSNVDIATTEALEMAKQVDPDGERTLGILTKPDLVDKGAESDIVDVVKNLSFPLKKGYMIVKC
;
A
#
# COMPACT_ATOMS: atom_id res chain seq x y z
N ILE A 1 3.44 0.75 -11.67
CA ILE A 1 2.25 -0.11 -11.55
C ILE A 1 1.19 0.63 -10.74
N VAL A 2 -0.09 0.56 -11.12
CA VAL A 2 -1.21 0.99 -10.26
C VAL A 2 -1.87 -0.27 -9.73
N THR A 3 -1.99 -0.38 -8.42
CA THR A 3 -2.50 -1.59 -7.75
C THR A 3 -4.01 -1.71 -7.95
N ARG A 4 -4.45 -2.80 -8.60
CA ARG A 4 -5.86 -3.08 -8.91
C ARG A 4 -6.46 -4.22 -8.08
N CYS A 5 -5.61 -5.08 -7.55
CA CYS A 5 -5.97 -6.16 -6.63
C CYS A 5 -5.07 -6.04 -5.39
N PRO A 6 -5.51 -6.48 -4.20
CA PRO A 6 -4.63 -6.61 -3.05
C PRO A 6 -3.40 -7.46 -3.39
N LEU A 7 -2.21 -6.98 -3.02
CA LEU A 7 -0.95 -7.68 -3.20
C LEU A 7 -0.28 -7.87 -1.83
N GLU A 8 -0.21 -9.11 -1.36
CA GLU A 8 0.57 -9.47 -0.18
C GLU A 8 2.00 -9.82 -0.60
N LEU A 9 2.95 -8.97 -0.21
CA LEU A 9 4.38 -9.20 -0.36
C LEU A 9 4.93 -9.82 0.94
N GLN A 10 5.31 -11.10 0.88
CA GLN A 10 5.98 -11.79 1.96
C GLN A 10 7.49 -11.81 1.69
N LEU A 11 8.25 -11.06 2.47
CA LEU A 11 9.71 -11.07 2.45
C LEU A 11 10.21 -12.03 3.54
N LYS A 12 11.05 -12.99 3.14
CA LYS A 12 11.67 -13.97 4.03
C LYS A 12 13.18 -13.91 3.91
N LYS A 13 13.87 -13.70 5.02
CA LYS A 13 15.33 -13.62 5.03
C LYS A 13 15.94 -15.00 4.88
N SER A 14 16.74 -15.18 3.83
CA SER A 14 17.48 -16.42 3.60
C SER A 14 18.70 -16.49 4.53
N LEU A 15 18.79 -17.54 5.34
CA LEU A 15 19.95 -17.82 6.21
C LEU A 15 20.92 -18.85 5.58
N LYS A 16 20.55 -19.51 4.49
CA LYS A 16 21.24 -20.70 3.94
C LYS A 16 21.42 -20.59 2.42
N GLY A 17 22.42 -19.85 1.96
CA GLY A 17 22.99 -19.97 0.60
C GLY A 17 22.11 -19.63 -0.61
N THR A 18 20.77 -19.68 -0.51
CA THR A 18 19.84 -19.25 -1.55
C THR A 18 19.98 -17.75 -1.71
N GLN A 19 20.47 -17.31 -2.87
CA GLN A 19 20.61 -15.89 -3.19
C GLN A 19 19.24 -15.23 -3.34
N TRP A 20 18.33 -15.87 -4.08
CA TRP A 20 17.01 -15.35 -4.36
C TRP A 20 16.07 -16.46 -4.84
N SER A 21 14.81 -16.41 -4.44
CA SER A 21 13.71 -17.13 -5.06
C SER A 21 12.42 -16.34 -4.90
N CYS A 22 11.54 -16.38 -5.89
CA CYS A 22 10.26 -15.70 -5.83
C CYS A 22 9.15 -16.59 -6.36
N LYS A 23 7.99 -16.52 -5.72
CA LYS A 23 6.78 -17.23 -6.11
C LYS A 23 5.60 -16.28 -6.08
N ILE A 24 4.79 -16.30 -7.13
CA ILE A 24 3.52 -15.59 -7.19
C ILE A 24 2.37 -16.60 -7.14
N SER A 25 1.36 -16.32 -6.34
CA SER A 25 0.18 -17.17 -6.15
C SER A 25 -1.10 -16.36 -6.22
N TYR A 26 -2.08 -16.84 -6.99
CA TYR A 26 -3.42 -16.25 -7.14
C TYR A 26 -4.37 -17.29 -7.74
N LEU A 27 -5.69 -17.20 -7.47
CA LEU A 27 -6.71 -18.11 -8.04
C LEU A 27 -6.42 -19.62 -7.83
N GLY A 28 -5.70 -19.95 -6.76
CA GLY A 28 -5.28 -21.34 -6.46
C GLY A 28 -4.09 -21.84 -7.29
N GLU A 29 -3.53 -21.03 -8.18
CA GLU A 29 -2.31 -21.33 -8.92
C GLU A 29 -1.07 -20.75 -8.23
N SER A 30 0.10 -21.30 -8.54
CA SER A 30 1.38 -20.83 -8.04
C SER A 30 2.46 -20.99 -9.10
N ILE A 31 3.18 -19.91 -9.36
CA ILE A 31 4.17 -19.80 -10.43
C ILE A 31 5.48 -19.34 -9.80
N ASP A 32 6.56 -20.07 -10.05
CA ASP A 32 7.90 -19.65 -9.66
C ASP A 32 8.41 -18.60 -10.67
N ILE A 33 8.98 -17.52 -10.15
CA ILE A 33 9.58 -16.45 -10.95
C ILE A 33 11.09 -16.63 -10.90
N GLU A 34 11.74 -16.70 -12.07
CA GLU A 34 13.17 -17.03 -12.20
C GLU A 34 14.10 -15.83 -11.95
N SER A 35 13.64 -14.61 -12.20
CA SER A 35 14.43 -13.38 -12.07
C SER A 35 13.66 -12.26 -11.37
N PRO A 36 14.34 -11.43 -10.53
CA PRO A 36 13.74 -10.21 -9.98
C PRO A 36 13.21 -9.25 -11.05
N ALA A 37 13.79 -9.26 -12.26
CA ALA A 37 13.38 -8.40 -13.37
C ALA A 37 11.97 -8.74 -13.89
N ASP A 38 11.54 -9.99 -13.74
CA ASP A 38 10.26 -10.47 -14.28
C ASP A 38 9.10 -10.22 -13.31
N VAL A 39 9.40 -9.87 -12.05
CA VAL A 39 8.40 -9.72 -10.98
C VAL A 39 7.32 -8.70 -11.34
N GLU A 40 7.70 -7.54 -11.86
CA GLU A 40 6.72 -6.50 -12.26
C GLU A 40 5.78 -7.02 -13.35
N ASP A 41 6.30 -7.74 -14.33
CA ASP A 41 5.50 -8.24 -15.45
C ASP A 41 4.60 -9.40 -15.03
N GLU A 42 5.06 -10.30 -14.16
CA GLU A 42 4.23 -11.37 -13.59
C GLU A 42 3.12 -10.82 -12.69
N VAL A 43 3.40 -9.82 -11.86
CA VAL A 43 2.36 -9.13 -11.07
C VAL A 43 1.34 -8.45 -11.99
N ARG A 44 1.78 -7.83 -13.09
CA ARG A 44 0.90 -7.20 -14.09
C ARG A 44 0.02 -8.23 -14.78
N LYS A 45 0.58 -9.39 -15.17
CA LYS A 45 -0.16 -10.52 -15.75
C LYS A 45 -1.21 -11.06 -14.78
N ALA A 46 -0.84 -11.27 -13.52
CA ALA A 46 -1.77 -11.71 -12.48
C ALA A 46 -2.93 -10.71 -12.30
N GLN A 47 -2.64 -9.41 -12.21
CA GLN A 47 -3.69 -8.38 -12.13
C GLN A 47 -4.59 -8.38 -13.37
N ASN A 48 -4.04 -8.52 -14.57
CA ASN A 48 -4.85 -8.60 -15.81
C ASN A 48 -5.73 -9.85 -15.85
N CYS A 49 -5.22 -10.99 -15.37
CA CYS A 49 -5.97 -12.24 -15.30
C CYS A 49 -7.19 -12.11 -14.36
N ILE A 50 -7.00 -11.45 -13.21
CA ILE A 50 -8.00 -11.34 -12.15
C ILE A 50 -9.00 -10.20 -12.40
N ALA A 51 -8.52 -9.00 -12.74
CA ALA A 51 -9.33 -7.78 -12.86
C ALA A 51 -9.70 -7.44 -14.30
N GLY A 52 -9.20 -8.21 -15.28
CA GLY A 52 -9.30 -7.90 -16.70
C GLY A 52 -8.30 -6.83 -17.17
N GLU A 53 -8.28 -6.55 -18.46
CA GLU A 53 -7.39 -5.55 -19.08
C GLU A 53 -7.84 -4.10 -18.84
N GLY A 54 -8.99 -3.88 -18.21
CA GLY A 54 -9.55 -2.56 -17.93
C GLY A 54 -9.07 -1.92 -16.61
N ASN A 55 -9.71 -0.82 -16.24
CA ASN A 55 -9.44 -0.10 -14.98
C ASN A 55 -10.22 -0.66 -13.78
N GLY A 56 -10.70 -1.90 -13.88
CA GLY A 56 -11.42 -2.57 -12.80
C GLY A 56 -10.52 -2.89 -11.61
N ILE A 57 -11.15 -3.13 -10.47
CA ILE A 57 -10.49 -3.70 -9.29
C ILE A 57 -11.13 -5.05 -8.97
N ASN A 58 -10.41 -5.87 -8.23
CA ASN A 58 -10.92 -7.15 -7.73
C ASN A 58 -10.39 -7.36 -6.30
N ASP A 59 -11.14 -8.05 -5.45
CA ASP A 59 -10.75 -8.33 -4.07
C ASP A 59 -9.98 -9.65 -3.89
N GLU A 60 -9.77 -10.40 -4.96
CA GLU A 60 -8.88 -11.56 -5.01
C GLU A 60 -7.43 -11.15 -4.67
N LEU A 61 -6.82 -11.88 -3.73
CA LEU A 61 -5.48 -11.61 -3.23
C LEU A 61 -4.41 -12.21 -4.15
N ILE A 62 -3.45 -11.39 -4.55
CA ILE A 62 -2.19 -11.85 -5.14
C ILE A 62 -1.16 -11.96 -4.02
N THR A 63 -0.52 -13.12 -3.88
CA THR A 63 0.57 -13.31 -2.91
C THR A 63 1.89 -13.41 -3.66
N LEU A 64 2.87 -12.60 -3.27
CA LEU A 64 4.24 -12.62 -3.76
C LEU A 64 5.17 -12.99 -2.61
N GLU A 65 5.73 -14.19 -2.64
CA GLU A 65 6.71 -14.65 -1.65
C GLU A 65 8.12 -14.48 -2.22
N VAL A 66 8.92 -13.62 -1.59
CA VAL A 66 10.32 -13.36 -1.95
C VAL A 66 11.23 -13.83 -0.83
N VAL A 67 12.13 -14.75 -1.15
CA VAL A 67 13.18 -15.21 -0.24
C VAL A 67 14.51 -14.68 -0.73
N SER A 68 15.23 -13.91 0.09
CA SER A 68 16.55 -13.38 -0.26
C SER A 68 17.38 -13.04 0.98
N GLN A 69 18.70 -12.92 0.84
CA GLN A 69 19.59 -12.52 1.94
C GLN A 69 19.47 -11.02 2.28
N ASP A 70 19.07 -10.22 1.28
CA ASP A 70 19.04 -8.76 1.34
C ASP A 70 17.69 -8.18 1.78
N VAL A 71 16.71 -9.06 2.10
CA VAL A 71 15.38 -8.65 2.56
C VAL A 71 15.20 -8.94 4.05
N PRO A 72 14.41 -8.13 4.78
CA PRO A 72 13.99 -8.46 6.13
C PRO A 72 12.90 -9.54 6.14
N ASP A 73 12.65 -10.14 7.30
CA ASP A 73 11.41 -10.88 7.53
C ASP A 73 10.27 -9.88 7.73
N LEU A 74 9.43 -9.71 6.72
CA LEU A 74 8.36 -8.70 6.71
C LEU A 74 7.24 -9.09 5.75
N THR A 75 5.99 -8.90 6.17
CA THR A 75 4.82 -9.00 5.30
C THR A 75 4.22 -7.62 5.09
N LEU A 76 4.04 -7.23 3.82
CA LEU A 76 3.40 -6.00 3.41
C LEU A 76 2.15 -6.34 2.59
N ILE A 77 1.07 -5.57 2.75
CA ILE A 77 -0.11 -5.71 1.92
C ILE A 77 -0.32 -4.37 1.21
N ASP A 78 -0.12 -4.36 -0.09
CA ASP A 78 -0.43 -3.22 -0.94
C ASP A 78 -1.89 -3.29 -1.40
N LEU A 79 -2.58 -2.16 -1.37
CA LEU A 79 -4.01 -2.06 -1.59
C LEU A 79 -4.31 -1.00 -2.66
N PRO A 80 -5.38 -1.15 -3.46
CA PRO A 80 -5.76 -0.13 -4.43
C PRO A 80 -5.94 1.25 -3.80
N GLY A 81 -5.42 2.28 -4.48
CA GLY A 81 -5.50 3.66 -4.04
C GLY A 81 -6.94 4.17 -4.01
N ILE A 82 -7.27 4.97 -2.98
CA ILE A 82 -8.61 5.54 -2.84
C ILE A 82 -8.88 6.52 -3.99
N THR A 83 -9.92 6.27 -4.78
CA THR A 83 -10.45 7.22 -5.77
C THR A 83 -11.78 7.82 -5.32
N ARG A 84 -11.96 9.12 -5.57
CA ARG A 84 -13.23 9.85 -5.36
C ARG A 84 -14.11 9.86 -6.60
N VAL A 85 -13.53 9.67 -7.79
CA VAL A 85 -14.23 9.81 -9.08
C VAL A 85 -13.96 8.58 -9.93
N ALA A 86 -15.04 7.98 -10.45
CA ALA A 86 -14.93 6.88 -11.40
C ALA A 86 -14.43 7.41 -12.75
N LEU A 87 -13.42 6.76 -13.31
CA LEU A 87 -12.97 7.02 -14.68
C LEU A 87 -13.97 6.45 -15.71
N PRO A 88 -13.96 6.94 -16.96
CA PRO A 88 -14.66 6.26 -18.06
C PRO A 88 -14.15 4.81 -18.10
N ASN A 89 -15.07 3.83 -17.96
CA ASN A 89 -14.80 2.38 -17.81
C ASN A 89 -14.63 1.84 -16.38
N GLN A 90 -14.89 2.64 -15.35
CA GLN A 90 -15.06 2.14 -13.98
C GLN A 90 -16.52 2.19 -13.54
N PRO A 91 -16.96 1.27 -12.68
CA PRO A 91 -18.30 1.33 -12.10
C PRO A 91 -18.42 2.56 -11.20
N ALA A 92 -19.63 3.15 -11.12
CA ALA A 92 -19.87 4.40 -10.39
C ALA A 92 -19.57 4.28 -8.88
N ASP A 93 -19.64 3.07 -8.33
CA ASP A 93 -19.39 2.75 -6.92
C ASP A 93 -17.96 2.28 -6.65
N ILE A 94 -17.03 2.41 -7.60
CA ILE A 94 -15.63 1.95 -7.47
C ILE A 94 -14.96 2.44 -6.19
N GLY A 95 -15.16 3.71 -5.81
CA GLY A 95 -14.61 4.27 -4.58
C GLY A 95 -15.15 3.57 -3.33
N HIS A 96 -16.42 3.16 -3.33
CA HIS A 96 -17.01 2.38 -2.24
C HIS A 96 -16.44 0.95 -2.19
N GLN A 97 -16.26 0.31 -3.34
CA GLN A 97 -15.65 -1.02 -3.44
C GLN A 97 -14.21 -1.02 -2.88
N ILE A 98 -13.38 -0.04 -3.27
CA ILE A 98 -12.02 0.13 -2.73
C ILE A 98 -12.05 0.33 -1.22
N LYS A 99 -12.90 1.24 -0.71
CA LYS A 99 -13.00 1.49 0.74
C LYS A 99 -13.42 0.23 1.50
N THR A 100 -14.35 -0.54 0.95
CA THR A 100 -14.78 -1.82 1.53
C THR A 100 -13.66 -2.84 1.54
N MET A 101 -12.90 -2.94 0.44
CA MET A 101 -11.72 -3.80 0.34
C MET A 101 -10.66 -3.43 1.38
N ILE A 102 -10.26 -2.16 1.46
CA ILE A 102 -9.28 -1.68 2.45
C ILE A 102 -9.74 -2.02 3.88
N LYS A 103 -11.01 -1.79 4.20
CA LYS A 103 -11.60 -2.10 5.52
C LYS A 103 -11.48 -3.58 5.91
N LYS A 104 -11.41 -4.53 4.96
CA LYS A 104 -11.19 -5.96 5.26
C LYS A 104 -9.81 -6.21 5.89
N TYR A 105 -8.81 -5.39 5.54
CA TYR A 105 -7.43 -5.52 6.03
C TYR A 105 -7.20 -4.68 7.28
N ILE A 106 -7.51 -3.37 7.25
CA ILE A 106 -7.17 -2.45 8.34
C ILE A 106 -7.96 -2.68 9.64
N ARG A 107 -9.02 -3.49 9.61
CA ARG A 107 -9.79 -3.87 10.81
C ARG A 107 -9.09 -4.92 11.68
N ARG A 108 -8.15 -5.68 11.12
CA ARG A 108 -7.40 -6.70 11.87
C ARG A 108 -6.45 -6.01 12.84
N GLN A 109 -6.38 -6.49 14.08
CA GLN A 109 -5.56 -5.85 15.12
C GLN A 109 -4.06 -6.07 14.89
N GLU A 110 -3.71 -7.14 14.20
CA GLU A 110 -2.36 -7.52 13.81
C GLU A 110 -1.83 -6.64 12.67
N THR A 111 -2.70 -5.92 11.97
CA THR A 111 -2.34 -5.05 10.84
C THR A 111 -1.94 -3.67 11.33
N ILE A 112 -0.69 -3.28 11.02
CA ILE A 112 -0.22 -1.90 11.13
C ILE A 112 -0.72 -1.11 9.91
N ASN A 113 -1.42 -0.03 10.15
CA ASN A 113 -1.90 0.88 9.11
C ASN A 113 -0.76 1.83 8.71
N LEU A 114 -0.22 1.65 7.50
CA LEU A 114 0.75 2.56 6.92
C LEU A 114 0.03 3.57 6.03
N VAL A 115 -0.18 4.79 6.51
CA VAL A 115 -0.94 5.83 5.79
C VAL A 115 0.02 6.69 4.98
N VAL A 116 -0.02 6.54 3.66
CA VAL A 116 0.87 7.27 2.74
C VAL A 116 0.18 8.54 2.22
N VAL A 117 0.79 9.70 2.45
CA VAL A 117 0.26 11.02 2.09
C VAL A 117 1.33 11.82 1.33
N PRO A 118 1.03 12.43 0.18
CA PRO A 118 1.93 13.39 -0.45
C PRO A 118 2.13 14.62 0.44
N SER A 119 3.33 15.16 0.51
CA SER A 119 3.67 16.32 1.36
C SER A 119 3.11 17.62 0.78
N ASN A 120 2.67 17.64 -0.47
CA ASN A 120 2.10 18.81 -1.13
C ASN A 120 0.57 18.90 -0.99
N VAL A 121 -0.04 18.06 -0.14
CA VAL A 121 -1.47 18.11 0.15
C VAL A 121 -1.70 18.20 1.65
N ASP A 122 -2.82 18.82 2.04
CA ASP A 122 -3.20 18.91 3.45
C ASP A 122 -3.60 17.52 3.99
N ILE A 123 -2.87 17.09 5.02
CA ILE A 123 -3.10 15.82 5.70
C ILE A 123 -4.52 15.69 6.26
N ALA A 124 -5.14 16.79 6.70
CA ALA A 124 -6.48 16.78 7.28
C ALA A 124 -7.56 16.39 6.26
N THR A 125 -7.27 16.53 4.96
CA THR A 125 -8.21 16.18 3.87
C THR A 125 -8.08 14.74 3.39
N THR A 126 -7.15 13.98 3.99
CA THR A 126 -6.79 12.64 3.52
C THR A 126 -7.76 11.58 4.03
N GLU A 127 -8.52 11.01 3.10
CA GLU A 127 -9.48 9.93 3.39
C GLU A 127 -8.82 8.71 4.05
N ALA A 128 -7.59 8.36 3.67
CA ALA A 128 -6.88 7.21 4.23
C ALA A 128 -6.66 7.37 5.75
N LEU A 129 -6.41 8.58 6.23
CA LEU A 129 -6.21 8.86 7.65
C LEU A 129 -7.53 8.79 8.42
N GLU A 130 -8.62 9.30 7.82
CA GLU A 130 -9.97 9.15 8.39
C GLU A 130 -10.36 7.68 8.53
N MET A 131 -10.12 6.88 7.48
CA MET A 131 -10.37 5.44 7.50
C MET A 131 -9.55 4.72 8.57
N ALA A 132 -8.27 5.08 8.73
CA ALA A 132 -7.42 4.54 9.80
C ALA A 132 -7.97 4.90 11.19
N LYS A 133 -8.36 6.16 11.41
CA LYS A 133 -8.92 6.63 12.68
C LYS A 133 -10.23 5.91 13.06
N GLN A 134 -11.05 5.53 12.08
CA GLN A 134 -12.28 4.76 12.31
C GLN A 134 -12.02 3.36 12.91
N VAL A 135 -10.87 2.75 12.62
CA VAL A 135 -10.51 1.39 13.06
C VAL A 135 -9.39 1.35 14.11
N ASP A 136 -8.69 2.47 14.29
CA ASP A 136 -7.63 2.71 15.26
C ASP A 136 -7.77 4.13 15.86
N PRO A 137 -8.78 4.37 16.72
CA PRO A 137 -9.06 5.69 17.27
C PRO A 137 -7.92 6.28 18.10
N ASP A 138 -7.12 5.43 18.75
CA ASP A 138 -6.00 5.86 19.59
C ASP A 138 -4.67 5.97 18.81
N GLY A 139 -4.64 5.55 17.53
CA GLY A 139 -3.46 5.62 16.67
C GLY A 139 -2.32 4.69 17.10
N GLU A 140 -2.63 3.60 17.82
CA GLU A 140 -1.66 2.64 18.36
C GLU A 140 -0.88 1.91 17.27
N ARG A 141 -1.58 1.63 16.17
CA ARG A 141 -1.11 0.81 15.05
C ARG A 141 -1.13 1.57 13.74
N THR A 142 -1.15 2.89 13.78
CA THR A 142 -1.13 3.76 12.60
C THR A 142 0.17 4.56 12.54
N LEU A 143 0.88 4.45 11.41
CA LEU A 143 2.10 5.20 11.09
C LEU A 143 1.85 6.04 9.84
N GLY A 144 2.10 7.35 9.92
CA GLY A 144 1.97 8.25 8.77
C GLY A 144 3.27 8.35 7.98
N ILE A 145 3.19 8.24 6.66
CA ILE A 145 4.33 8.38 5.75
C ILE A 145 4.06 9.55 4.81
N LEU A 146 4.88 10.59 4.91
CA LEU A 146 4.87 11.70 3.99
C LEU A 146 5.81 11.41 2.80
N THR A 147 5.31 11.64 1.58
CA THR A 147 6.03 11.39 0.32
C THR A 147 6.14 12.66 -0.51
N LYS A 148 6.95 12.66 -1.58
CA LYS A 148 7.10 13.81 -2.50
C LYS A 148 7.41 15.15 -1.79
N PRO A 149 8.35 15.20 -0.83
CA PRO A 149 8.69 16.43 -0.13
C PRO A 149 9.24 17.53 -1.05
N ASP A 150 9.72 17.16 -2.24
CA ASP A 150 10.22 18.04 -3.28
C ASP A 150 9.12 18.85 -4.00
N LEU A 151 7.86 18.45 -3.87
CA LEU A 151 6.71 19.14 -4.46
C LEU A 151 6.03 20.11 -3.50
N VAL A 152 6.58 20.32 -2.30
CA VAL A 152 6.02 21.24 -1.32
C VAL A 152 6.15 22.67 -1.86
N ASP A 153 5.05 23.41 -1.81
CA ASP A 153 5.03 24.82 -2.20
C ASP A 153 5.92 25.65 -1.28
N LYS A 154 6.69 26.57 -1.87
CA LYS A 154 7.55 27.47 -1.09
C LYS A 154 6.71 28.28 -0.11
N GLY A 155 7.07 28.22 1.16
CA GLY A 155 6.36 28.85 2.28
C GLY A 155 5.45 27.90 3.06
N ALA A 156 5.17 26.69 2.57
CA ALA A 156 4.36 25.68 3.26
C ALA A 156 5.22 24.63 4.01
N GLU A 157 6.55 24.76 4.00
CA GLU A 157 7.45 23.76 4.59
C GLU A 157 7.29 23.65 6.12
N SER A 158 6.94 24.75 6.80
CA SER A 158 6.66 24.75 8.24
C SER A 158 5.54 23.79 8.61
N ASP A 159 4.49 23.77 7.79
CA ASP A 159 3.30 22.97 8.06
C ASP A 159 3.63 21.48 7.96
N ILE A 160 4.49 21.12 7.01
CA ILE A 160 5.00 19.75 6.85
C ILE A 160 5.88 19.36 8.04
N VAL A 161 6.73 20.26 8.50
CA VAL A 161 7.55 20.03 9.71
C VAL A 161 6.68 19.80 10.93
N ASP A 162 5.58 20.53 11.09
CA ASP A 162 4.65 20.37 12.21
C ASP A 162 3.90 19.04 12.17
N VAL A 163 3.51 18.59 10.96
CA VAL A 163 2.97 17.23 10.77
C VAL A 163 4.00 16.17 11.17
N VAL A 164 5.25 16.28 10.70
CA VAL A 164 6.31 15.31 11.04
C VAL A 164 6.63 15.30 12.53
N LYS A 165 6.58 16.46 13.19
CA LYS A 165 6.72 16.61 14.65
C LYS A 165 5.50 16.11 15.43
N ASN A 166 4.49 15.55 14.74
CA ASN A 166 3.29 14.99 15.34
C ASN A 166 2.40 16.04 16.05
N LEU A 167 2.48 17.31 15.61
CA LEU A 167 1.77 18.44 16.24
C LEU A 167 0.37 18.65 15.68
N SER A 168 0.14 18.31 14.40
CA SER A 168 -1.15 18.58 13.72
C SER A 168 -2.17 17.45 13.92
N PHE A 169 -1.80 16.21 13.59
CA PHE A 169 -2.65 15.03 13.77
C PHE A 169 -1.89 13.96 14.55
N PRO A 170 -2.02 13.89 15.89
CA PRO A 170 -1.18 13.00 16.68
C PRO A 170 -1.42 11.51 16.40
N LEU A 171 -0.35 10.78 16.04
CA LEU A 171 -0.29 9.32 15.95
C LEU A 171 0.72 8.79 16.98
N LYS A 172 0.45 7.65 17.63
CA LYS A 172 1.39 7.10 18.64
C LYS A 172 2.68 6.59 18.02
N LYS A 173 2.64 6.09 16.78
CA LYS A 173 3.84 5.75 16.01
C LYS A 173 4.46 6.95 15.29
N GLY A 174 3.80 8.11 15.31
CA GLY A 174 4.26 9.35 14.69
C GLY A 174 4.24 9.32 13.16
N TYR A 175 5.15 10.09 12.58
CA TYR A 175 5.29 10.31 11.14
C TYR A 175 6.73 10.10 10.68
N MET A 176 6.88 9.60 9.45
CA MET A 176 8.15 9.57 8.74
C MET A 176 7.99 10.26 7.38
N ILE A 177 9.09 10.79 6.85
CA ILE A 177 9.11 11.41 5.53
C ILE A 177 10.13 10.70 4.65
N VAL A 178 9.74 10.42 3.40
CA VAL A 178 10.59 9.77 2.41
C VAL A 178 10.51 10.52 1.09
N LYS A 179 11.64 10.59 0.38
CA LYS A 179 11.70 11.04 -1.01
C LYS A 179 11.86 9.81 -1.89
N CYS A 180 10.91 9.61 -2.80
CA CYS A 180 10.89 8.50 -3.77
C CYS A 180 11.35 8.99 -5.14
#